data_AF-A0A0M4HM90-F1
#
_entry.id   AF-A0A0M4HM90-F1
#
_cell.length_a   1.000
_cell.length_b   1.000
_cell.length_c   1.000
_cell.angle_alpha   90.00
_cell.angle_beta   90.00
_cell.angle_gamma   90.00
#
_symmetry.space_group_name_H-M   'P 1'
#
loop_
_entity.id
_entity.type
_entity.pdbx_description
1 polymer ?
#
loop_
_entity_poly.entity_id
_entity_poly.type
_entity_poly.pdbx_seq_one_letter_code
_entity_poly.pdbx_strand_id
1 'polypeptide(L)'
;MYAGYAYLLDQAAEHKCRHWLLDARRRINTDKEGAQWMVTTFLPGAVARLGGSLQLAYLLGPVMLRNQEADAAFPPASFFVGKAFGAERFIEEGEAIAWLQGQSVSMV
;
A
#
# COMPACT_ATOMS: atom_id res chain seq x y z
N MET A 1 -1.14 3.74 -18.04
CA MET A 1 -1.10 3.22 -16.65
C MET A 1 -1.47 4.27 -15.61
N TYR A 2 -1.03 5.54 -15.75
CA TYR A 2 -1.16 6.57 -14.71
C TYR A 2 -2.55 7.20 -14.51
N ALA A 3 -3.43 7.20 -15.53
CA ALA A 3 -4.74 7.85 -15.44
C ALA A 3 -5.64 7.26 -14.35
N GLY A 4 -5.58 5.94 -14.13
CA GLY A 4 -6.36 5.28 -13.07
C GLY A 4 -5.88 5.67 -11.66
N TYR A 5 -4.57 5.86 -11.48
CA TYR A 5 -4.00 6.33 -10.21
C TYR A 5 -4.37 7.78 -9.92
N ALA A 6 -4.37 8.65 -10.94
CA ALA A 6 -4.81 10.04 -10.80
C ALA A 6 -6.29 10.12 -10.41
N TYR A 7 -7.17 9.37 -11.08
CA TYR A 7 -8.59 9.31 -10.74
C TYR A 7 -8.83 8.81 -9.32
N LEU A 8 -8.15 7.74 -8.89
CA LEU A 8 -8.23 7.26 -7.51
C LEU A 8 -7.82 8.32 -6.49
N LEU A 9 -6.76 9.07 -6.79
CA LEU A 9 -6.29 10.14 -5.92
C LEU A 9 -7.27 11.32 -5.87
N ASP A 10 -7.91 11.66 -7.00
CA ASP A 10 -8.97 12.68 -7.05
C ASP A 10 -10.13 12.30 -6.11
N GLN A 11 -10.64 11.07 -6.24
CA GLN A 11 -11.72 10.57 -5.37
C GLN A 11 -11.28 10.50 -3.90
N ALA A 12 -10.06 10.05 -3.63
CA ALA A 12 -9.55 9.99 -2.26
C ALA A 12 -9.42 11.37 -1.62
N ALA A 13 -9.05 12.39 -2.40
CA ALA A 13 -8.96 13.77 -1.93
C ALA A 13 -10.33 14.36 -1.64
N GLU A 14 -11.31 14.13 -2.51
CA GLU A 14 -12.69 14.57 -2.33
C GLU A 14 -13.29 14.03 -1.02
N HIS A 15 -13.06 12.75 -0.73
CA HIS A 15 -13.62 12.07 0.44
C HIS A 15 -12.68 12.04 1.66
N LYS A 16 -11.50 12.66 1.58
CA LYS A 16 -10.47 12.69 2.64
C LYS A 16 -10.02 11.29 3.10
N CYS A 17 -9.95 10.35 2.16
CA CYS A 17 -9.58 8.96 2.41
C CYS A 17 -8.06 8.77 2.43
N ARG A 18 -7.49 8.41 3.58
CA ARG A 18 -6.04 8.21 3.80
C ARG A 18 -5.64 6.81 4.25
N HIS A 19 -6.60 5.90 4.31
CA HIS A 19 -6.38 4.51 4.67
C HIS A 19 -6.86 3.66 3.50
N TRP A 20 -5.93 3.03 2.79
CA TRP A 20 -6.22 2.33 1.53
C TRP A 20 -5.92 0.85 1.66
N LEU A 21 -6.90 0.02 1.31
CA LEU A 21 -6.71 -1.40 1.10
C LEU A 21 -6.46 -1.65 -0.39
N LEU A 22 -5.31 -2.25 -0.71
CA LEU A 22 -4.92 -2.60 -2.07
C LEU A 22 -5.04 -4.11 -2.24
N ASP A 23 -6.13 -4.56 -2.87
CA ASP A 23 -6.30 -5.99 -3.20
C ASP A 23 -5.40 -6.37 -4.39
N ALA A 24 -4.28 -7.01 -4.05
CA ALA A 24 -3.30 -7.52 -4.99
C ALA A 24 -3.28 -9.05 -5.04
N ARG A 25 -4.30 -9.75 -4.49
CA ARG A 25 -4.36 -11.22 -4.43
C ARG A 25 -4.24 -11.91 -5.78
N ARG A 26 -4.67 -11.23 -6.85
CA ARG A 26 -4.63 -11.71 -8.24
C ARG A 26 -3.50 -11.12 -9.08
N ARG A 27 -2.63 -10.28 -8.50
CA ARG A 27 -1.48 -9.73 -9.22
C ARG A 27 -0.39 -10.79 -9.28
N ILE A 28 -0.20 -11.39 -10.45
CA ILE A 28 0.79 -12.46 -10.67
C ILE A 28 2.20 -11.86 -10.85
N ASN A 29 2.30 -10.60 -11.27
CA ASN A 29 3.55 -9.84 -11.36
C ASN A 29 3.32 -8.43 -10.79
N THR A 30 3.91 -8.15 -9.63
CA THR A 30 4.21 -6.76 -9.25
C THR A 30 5.51 -6.42 -9.97
N ASP A 31 5.42 -5.65 -11.04
CA ASP A 31 6.60 -5.17 -11.75
C ASP A 31 7.45 -4.31 -10.80
N LYS A 32 8.75 -4.61 -10.70
CA LYS A 32 9.68 -3.87 -9.84
C LYS A 32 9.67 -2.37 -10.17
N GLU A 33 9.48 -2.01 -11.44
CA GLU A 33 9.36 -0.63 -11.89
C GLU A 33 8.12 0.07 -11.32
N GLY A 34 6.94 -0.55 -11.42
CA GLY A 34 5.70 -0.03 -10.84
C GLY A 34 5.74 0.11 -9.32
N ALA A 35 6.34 -0.85 -8.62
CA ALA A 35 6.55 -0.75 -7.18
C ALA A 35 7.48 0.42 -6.80
N GLN A 36 8.60 0.58 -7.53
CA GLN A 36 9.52 1.70 -7.33
C GLN A 36 8.86 3.05 -7.64
N TRP A 37 8.14 3.16 -8.76
CA TRP A 37 7.39 4.37 -9.12
C TRP A 37 6.36 4.73 -8.04
N MET A 38 5.67 3.73 -7.50
CA MET A 38 4.67 3.93 -6.45
C MET A 38 5.28 4.61 -5.22
N VAL A 39 6.41 4.12 -4.72
CA VAL A 39 7.00 4.62 -3.47
C VAL A 39 7.89 5.84 -3.62
N THR A 40 8.45 6.07 -4.81
CA THR A 40 9.33 7.22 -5.09
C THR A 40 8.58 8.42 -5.67
N THR A 41 7.45 8.20 -6.34
CA THR A 41 6.73 9.26 -7.07
C THR A 41 5.29 9.40 -6.60
N PHE A 42 4.50 8.32 -6.67
CA PHE A 42 3.06 8.41 -6.44
C PHE A 42 2.70 8.71 -4.98
N LEU A 43 3.24 7.95 -4.02
CA LEU A 43 2.91 8.10 -2.60
C LEU A 43 3.35 9.46 -2.01
N PRO A 44 4.55 9.99 -2.31
CA PRO A 44 4.90 11.35 -1.90
C PRO A 44 3.92 12.41 -2.42
N GLY A 45 3.51 12.32 -3.70
CA GLY A 45 2.53 13.23 -4.29
C GLY A 45 1.13 13.07 -3.67
N ALA A 46 0.72 11.83 -3.40
CA ALA A 46 -0.56 11.54 -2.75
C ALA A 46 -0.62 12.14 -1.34
N VAL A 47 0.44 12.00 -0.54
CA VAL A 47 0.53 12.63 0.79
C VAL A 47 0.39 14.15 0.70
N ALA A 48 1.10 14.79 -0.22
CA ALA A 48 1.03 16.25 -0.40
C ALA A 48 -0.40 16.71 -0.73
N ARG A 49 -1.16 15.90 -1.47
CA ARG A 49 -2.54 16.23 -1.86
C ARG A 49 -3.58 15.91 -0.79
N LEU A 50 -3.42 14.82 -0.05
CA LEU A 50 -4.40 14.37 0.96
C LEU A 50 -4.18 14.99 2.34
N GLY A 51 -2.94 15.43 2.62
CA GLY A 51 -2.48 15.90 3.93
C GLY A 51 -2.43 14.79 4.98
N GLY A 52 -1.66 14.98 6.05
CA GLY A 52 -1.50 13.97 7.11
C GLY A 52 -0.77 12.71 6.65
N SER A 53 -0.99 11.59 7.35
CA SER A 53 -0.33 10.31 7.07
C SER A 53 -1.20 9.39 6.22
N LEU A 54 -0.62 8.84 5.15
CA LEU A 54 -1.26 7.86 4.26
C LEU A 54 -0.86 6.43 4.65
N GLN A 55 -1.83 5.55 4.89
CA GLN A 55 -1.56 4.14 5.23
C GLN A 55 -2.08 3.22 4.12
N LEU A 56 -1.25 2.26 3.72
CA LEU A 56 -1.57 1.27 2.70
C LEU A 56 -1.50 -0.14 3.28
N ALA A 57 -2.58 -0.91 3.15
CA ALA A 57 -2.57 -2.32 3.43
C ALA A 57 -2.61 -3.10 2.11
N TYR A 58 -1.55 -3.86 1.82
CA TYR A 58 -1.50 -4.73 0.65
C TYR A 58 -2.07 -6.10 1.01
N LEU A 59 -3.22 -6.44 0.42
CA LEU A 59 -3.81 -7.76 0.58
C LEU A 59 -3.29 -8.69 -0.51
N LEU A 60 -2.51 -9.69 -0.10
CA LEU A 60 -1.76 -10.59 -0.98
C LEU A 60 -2.32 -12.00 -0.93
N GLY A 61 -2.20 -12.72 -2.05
CA GLY A 61 -2.51 -14.15 -2.07
C GLY A 61 -1.39 -14.92 -1.34
N PRO A 62 -1.69 -16.00 -0.59
CA PRO A 62 -0.67 -16.77 0.14
C PRO A 62 0.48 -17.27 -0.76
N VAL A 63 0.20 -17.51 -2.04
CA VAL A 63 1.18 -17.93 -3.03
C VAL A 63 2.26 -16.88 -3.30
N MET A 64 1.97 -15.59 -3.12
CA MET A 64 2.90 -14.50 -3.37
C MET A 64 4.00 -14.41 -2.29
N LEU A 65 3.73 -14.85 -1.06
CA LEU A 65 4.73 -14.91 0.01
C LEU A 65 5.80 -16.00 -0.23
N ARG A 66 5.54 -16.95 -1.14
CA ARG A 66 6.52 -17.98 -1.53
C ARG A 66 7.45 -17.52 -2.65
N ASN A 67 7.19 -16.37 -3.27
CA ASN A 67 7.98 -15.83 -4.36
C ASN A 67 8.92 -14.73 -3.85
N GLN A 68 10.19 -15.08 -3.63
CA GLN A 68 11.23 -14.15 -3.14
C GLN A 68 11.40 -12.91 -4.03
N GLU A 69 11.14 -12.99 -5.33
CA GLU A 69 11.25 -11.82 -6.21
C GLU A 69 10.07 -10.86 -6.06
N ALA A 70 8.87 -11.39 -5.82
CA ALA A 70 7.71 -10.58 -5.48
C ALA A 70 7.87 -9.95 -4.08
N ASP A 71 8.50 -10.68 -3.16
CA ASP A 71 8.85 -10.22 -1.81
C ASP A 71 9.83 -9.04 -1.87
N ALA A 72 10.88 -9.14 -2.71
CA ALA A 72 11.88 -8.10 -2.90
C ALA A 72 11.35 -6.83 -3.62
N ALA A 73 10.19 -6.91 -4.28
CA ALA A 73 9.60 -5.74 -4.93
C ALA A 73 8.95 -4.77 -3.93
N PHE A 74 8.65 -5.22 -2.70
CA PHE A 74 8.10 -4.37 -1.64
C PHE A 74 9.20 -3.82 -0.74
N PRO A 75 9.19 -2.52 -0.41
CA PRO A 75 10.13 -1.99 0.56
C PRO A 75 9.93 -2.62 1.94
N PRO A 76 11.01 -2.88 2.70
CA PRO A 76 10.89 -3.36 4.07
C PRO A 76 10.27 -2.28 4.97
N ALA A 77 9.73 -2.67 6.13
CA ALA A 77 9.12 -1.73 7.09
C ALA A 77 10.03 -0.55 7.45
N SER A 78 11.35 -0.77 7.53
CA SER A 78 12.36 0.27 7.78
C SER A 78 12.37 1.40 6.75
N PHE A 79 11.96 1.14 5.51
CA PHE A 79 11.85 2.15 4.46
C PHE A 79 10.81 3.23 4.81
N PHE A 80 9.76 2.87 5.55
CA PHE A 80 8.65 3.78 5.86
C PHE A 80 8.88 4.62 7.12
N VAL A 81 9.93 4.34 7.89
CA VAL A 81 10.25 5.07 9.12
C VAL A 81 10.51 6.55 8.80
N GLY A 82 9.80 7.44 9.50
CA GLY A 82 9.90 8.89 9.33
C GLY A 82 9.24 9.44 8.07
N LYS A 83 8.60 8.60 7.24
CA LYS A 83 7.81 9.06 6.09
C LYS A 83 6.38 9.35 6.51
N ALA A 84 5.74 10.29 5.82
CA ALA A 84 4.32 10.59 5.96
C ALA A 84 3.41 9.57 5.23
N PHE A 85 3.97 8.42 4.85
CA PHE A 85 3.21 7.28 4.36
C PHE A 85 3.81 5.97 4.88
N GLY A 86 2.95 5.01 5.15
CA GLY A 86 3.31 3.66 5.57
C GLY A 86 2.63 2.61 4.72
N ALA A 87 3.22 1.43 4.65
CA ALA A 87 2.60 0.28 4.05
C ALA A 87 2.91 -1.00 4.83
N GLU A 88 1.94 -1.90 4.89
CA GLU A 88 2.10 -3.23 5.48
C GLU A 88 1.38 -4.28 4.61
N ARG A 89 1.77 -5.55 4.76
CA ARG A 89 1.26 -6.67 3.96
C ARG A 89 0.42 -7.60 4.80
N PHE A 90 -0.68 -8.08 4.21
CA PHE A 90 -1.66 -8.95 4.86
C PHE A 90 -2.09 -10.05 3.90
N ILE A 91 -2.43 -11.21 4.45
CA ILE A 91 -3.14 -12.28 3.72
C ILE A 91 -4.64 -12.21 4.01
N GLU A 92 -4.98 -11.81 5.23
CA GLU A 92 -6.34 -11.73 5.73
C GLU A 92 -6.87 -10.29 5.63
N GLU A 93 -8.03 -10.13 5.01
CA GLU A 93 -8.66 -8.83 4.81
C GLU A 93 -9.09 -8.19 6.14
N GLY A 94 -9.55 -8.99 7.10
CA GLY A 94 -9.94 -8.51 8.41
C GLY A 94 -8.77 -7.88 9.19
N GLU A 95 -7.60 -8.49 9.14
CA GLU A 95 -6.38 -7.96 9.75
C GLU A 95 -5.93 -6.66 9.07
N ALA A 96 -5.97 -6.62 7.75
CA ALA A 96 -5.66 -5.42 6.98
C ALA A 96 -6.56 -4.24 7.35
N ILE A 97 -7.87 -4.48 7.47
CA ILE A 97 -8.84 -3.46 7.88
C ILE A 97 -8.62 -3.02 9.34
N ALA A 98 -8.40 -3.96 10.25
CA ALA A 98 -8.13 -3.65 11.65
C ALA A 98 -6.88 -2.76 11.79
N TRP A 99 -5.80 -3.08 11.05
CA TRP A 99 -4.58 -2.27 11.01
C TRP A 99 -4.83 -0.86 10.46
N LEU A 100 -5.56 -0.74 9.33
CA LEU A 100 -5.93 0.55 8.75
C LEU A 100 -6.79 1.41 9.68
N GLN A 101 -7.53 0.79 10.61
CA GLN A 101 -8.32 1.46 11.63
C GLN A 101 -7.53 1.77 12.90
N GLY A 102 -6.24 1.42 12.97
CA GLY A 102 -5.39 1.60 14.15
C GLY A 102 -5.72 0.64 15.30
N GLN A 103 -6.40 -0.47 15.02
CA GLN A 103 -6.63 -1.52 16.01
C GLN A 103 -5.36 -2.37 16.15
N SER A 104 -5.08 -2.85 17.36
CA SER A 104 -3.98 -3.79 17.59
C SER A 104 -4.25 -5.09 16.83
N VAL A 105 -3.48 -5.34 15.78
CA VAL A 105 -3.48 -6.62 15.06
C VAL A 105 -2.36 -7.48 15.64
N SER A 106 -2.66 -8.71 16.02
CA SER A 106 -1.62 -9.67 16.37
C SER A 106 -0.80 -9.98 15.12
N MET A 107 0.47 -9.59 15.12
CA MET A 107 1.42 -10.05 14.12
C MET A 107 1.72 -11.52 14.39
N VAL A 108 1.36 -12.41 13.47
CA VAL A 108 1.73 -13.84 13.47
C VAL A 108 2.91 -14.06 12.54
#